data_AF-A0A7G6E1X3-F1
#
_entry.id   AF-A0A7G6E1X3-F1
#
_cell.length_a   1.000
_cell.length_b   1.000
_cell.length_c   1.000
_cell.angle_alpha   90.00
_cell.angle_beta   90.00
_cell.angle_gamma   90.00
#
_symmetry.space_group_name_H-M   'P 1'
#
loop_
_entity.id
_entity.type
_entity.pdbx_description
1 polymer ?
#
loop_
_entity_poly.entity_id
_entity_poly.type
_entity_poly.pdbx_seq_one_letter_code
_entity_poly.pdbx_strand_id
1 'polypeptide(L)'
;MEGIKCPMCKAISLEPGISDGDMVRCTYCQAKFTVTKFRRYNLVPQDVDKISSGQEQKHLLERFVRKLDNEKLMLLLELLSKEIMHRMKSQEPAEKSM
;
A
#
# COMPACT_ATOMS: atom_id res chain seq x y z
N MET A 1 14.15 2.31 -8.19
CA MET A 1 13.12 2.39 -7.13
C MET A 1 13.45 1.30 -6.14
N GLU A 2 13.73 1.73 -4.93
CA GLU A 2 14.30 0.94 -3.86
C GLU A 2 13.29 0.94 -2.72
N GLY A 3 12.94 -0.25 -2.22
CA GLY A 3 11.99 -0.39 -1.12
C GLY A 3 12.67 -0.12 0.23
N ILE A 4 12.21 0.91 0.94
CA ILE A 4 12.62 1.19 2.32
C ILE A 4 11.51 0.78 3.28
N LYS A 5 11.85 -0.04 4.28
CA LYS A 5 10.96 -0.34 5.39
C LYS A 5 11.13 0.70 6.50
N CYS A 6 10.07 1.43 6.82
CA CYS A 6 10.09 2.41 7.90
C CYS A 6 10.31 1.71 9.27
N PRO A 7 11.28 2.15 10.09
CA PRO A 7 11.52 1.55 11.39
C PRO A 7 10.36 1.78 12.38
N MET A 8 9.61 2.88 12.21
CA MET A 8 8.50 3.30 13.08
C MET A 8 7.21 2.54 12.78
N CYS A 9 6.64 2.68 11.58
CA CYS A 9 5.34 2.11 11.22
C CYS A 9 5.42 0.78 10.45
N LYS A 10 6.63 0.31 10.12
CA LYS A 10 6.90 -0.91 9.34
C LYS A 10 6.37 -0.92 7.89
N ALA A 11 5.75 0.17 7.43
CA ALA A 11 5.35 0.33 6.03
C ALA A 11 6.57 0.36 5.10
N ILE A 12 6.38 -0.06 3.84
CA ILE A 12 7.42 -0.04 2.81
C ILE A 12 7.11 1.10 1.85
N SER A 13 8.01 2.09 1.74
CA SER A 13 7.96 3.13 0.73
C SER A 13 8.93 2.82 -0.42
N LEU A 14 8.61 3.30 -1.61
CA LEU A 14 9.48 3.19 -2.79
C LEU A 14 10.14 4.54 -3.03
N GLU A 15 11.46 4.60 -2.97
CA GLU A 15 12.22 5.83 -3.21
C GLU A 15 13.15 5.66 -4.42
N PRO A 16 13.40 6.70 -5.20
CA PRO A 16 14.32 6.65 -6.34
C PRO A 16 15.76 6.91 -5.87
N GLY A 17 16.59 5.86 -5.80
CA GLY A 17 18.03 5.99 -5.52
C GLY A 17 18.31 6.37 -4.06
N ILE A 18 18.84 5.42 -3.30
CA ILE A 18 19.16 5.60 -1.88
C ILE A 18 20.61 5.22 -1.63
N SER A 19 21.28 6.05 -0.85
CA SER A 19 22.64 5.86 -0.39
C SER A 19 22.72 5.81 1.14
N ASP A 20 23.80 5.22 1.64
CA ASP A 20 24.12 5.27 3.06
C ASP A 20 24.38 6.74 3.47
N GLY A 21 23.75 7.17 4.56
CA GLY A 21 23.79 8.55 5.05
C GLY A 21 22.59 9.41 4.63
N ASP A 22 21.79 8.98 3.66
CA ASP A 22 20.64 9.74 3.19
C ASP A 22 19.57 9.88 4.28
N MET A 23 18.94 11.05 4.36
CA MET A 23 17.80 11.28 5.24
C MET A 23 16.50 11.11 4.44
N VAL A 24 15.70 10.12 4.83
CA VAL A 24 14.45 9.78 4.14
C VAL A 24 13.27 10.04 5.08
N ARG A 25 12.12 10.41 4.49
CA ARG A 25 10.86 10.61 5.21
C ARG A 25 9.87 9.53 4.82
N CYS A 26 9.29 8.84 5.81
CA CYS A 26 8.24 7.86 5.52
C CYS A 26 6.99 8.55 4.96
N THR A 27 6.52 8.13 3.79
CA THR A 27 5.28 8.65 3.18
C THR A 27 4.03 8.37 4.02
N TYR A 28 4.04 7.31 4.84
CA TYR A 28 2.91 6.89 5.67
C TYR A 28 2.86 7.60 7.03
N CYS A 29 3.94 7.52 7.82
CA CYS A 29 3.93 8.05 9.19
C CYS A 29 4.74 9.36 9.35
N GLN A 30 5.29 9.90 8.25
CA GLN A 30 6.02 11.18 8.20
C GLN A 30 7.29 11.28 9.06
N ALA A 31 7.70 10.19 9.70
CA ALA A 31 8.94 10.09 10.47
C ALA A 31 10.16 10.23 9.54
N LYS A 32 11.15 11.00 10.00
CA LYS A 32 12.45 11.15 9.32
C LYS A 32 13.46 10.20 9.95
N PHE A 33 14.25 9.55 9.12
CA PHE A 33 15.31 8.66 9.58
C PHE A 33 16.47 8.65 8.60
N THR A 34 17.66 8.35 9.11
CA THR A 34 18.88 8.25 8.32
C THR A 34 19.09 6.80 7.88
N VAL A 35 19.43 6.61 6.61
CA VAL A 35 19.78 5.29 6.07
C VAL A 35 21.18 4.93 6.57
N THR A 36 21.27 3.97 7.48
CA THR A 36 22.57 3.55 8.04
C THR A 36 23.28 2.50 7.20
N LYS A 37 22.52 1.68 6.47
CA LYS A 37 23.04 0.61 5.60
C LYS A 37 22.01 0.17 4.58
N PHE A 38 22.34 0.30 3.31
CA PHE A 38 21.54 -0.15 2.18
C PHE A 38 21.98 -1.56 1.74
N ARG A 39 21.02 -2.50 1.65
CA ARG A 39 21.24 -3.86 1.15
C ARG A 39 20.20 -4.19 0.09
N ARG A 40 20.65 -4.56 -1.11
CA ARG A 40 19.77 -5.05 -2.17
C ARG A 40 19.46 -6.53 -1.93
N TYR A 41 18.18 -6.84 -1.75
CA TYR A 41 17.68 -8.21 -1.76
C TYR A 41 17.09 -8.49 -3.13
N ASN A 42 17.65 -9.47 -3.85
CA ASN A 42 17.05 -9.97 -5.08
C ASN A 42 15.90 -10.89 -4.70
N LEU A 43 14.67 -10.39 -4.77
CA LEU A 43 13.48 -11.20 -4.60
C LEU A 43 13.09 -11.77 -5.97
N VAL A 44 13.17 -13.09 -6.10
CA VAL A 44 12.67 -13.80 -7.27
C VAL A 44 11.24 -14.26 -6.97
N PRO A 45 10.24 -13.87 -7.78
CA PRO A 45 8.89 -14.40 -7.63
C PRO A 45 8.96 -15.91 -7.89
N GLN A 46 8.49 -16.73 -6.94
CA GLN A 46 8.52 -18.19 -7.11
C GLN A 46 7.49 -18.70 -8.14
N ASP A 47 6.55 -17.86 -8.59
CA ASP A 47 5.47 -18.23 -9.50
C ASP A 47 5.18 -17.12 -10.53
N VAL A 48 6.17 -16.79 -11.38
CA VAL A 48 6.02 -15.74 -12.42
C VAL A 48 4.86 -16.04 -13.39
N ASP A 49 4.56 -17.33 -13.63
CA ASP A 49 3.50 -17.75 -14.55
C ASP A 49 2.07 -17.59 -14.00
N LYS A 50 1.90 -17.44 -12.67
CA LYS A 50 0.56 -17.42 -12.03
C LYS A 50 0.03 -16.01 -11.72
N ILE A 51 0.93 -15.04 -11.55
CA ILE A 51 0.62 -13.63 -11.22
C ILE A 51 -0.26 -12.97 -12.29
N SER A 52 -0.19 -13.46 -13.54
CA SER A 52 -0.86 -12.91 -14.73
C SER A 52 -2.39 -13.11 -14.76
N SER A 53 -2.97 -13.93 -13.88
CA SER A 53 -4.34 -14.44 -14.06
C SER A 53 -5.45 -13.67 -13.33
N GLY A 54 -5.15 -12.71 -12.47
CA GLY A 54 -6.14 -11.98 -11.64
C GLY A 54 -6.89 -12.84 -10.60
N GLN A 55 -6.95 -14.17 -10.78
CA GLN A 55 -7.57 -15.12 -9.86
C GLN A 55 -6.78 -15.27 -8.55
N GLU A 56 -5.44 -15.24 -8.61
CA GLU A 56 -4.62 -15.28 -7.39
C GLU A 56 -4.78 -14.03 -6.52
N GLN A 57 -5.01 -12.85 -7.11
CA GLN A 57 -5.22 -11.62 -6.35
C GLN A 57 -6.50 -11.70 -5.51
N LYS A 58 -7.57 -12.29 -6.06
CA LYS A 58 -8.81 -12.55 -5.32
C LYS A 58 -8.57 -13.51 -4.15
N HIS A 59 -7.84 -14.61 -4.37
CA HIS A 59 -7.53 -15.58 -3.32
C HIS A 59 -6.63 -15.00 -2.21
N LEU A 60 -5.66 -14.16 -2.56
CA LEU A 60 -4.83 -13.46 -1.58
C LEU A 60 -5.64 -12.47 -0.74
N LEU A 61 -6.57 -11.74 -1.37
CA LEU A 61 -7.48 -10.85 -0.67
C LEU A 61 -8.42 -11.61 0.27
N GLU A 62 -9.03 -12.70 -0.18
CA GLU A 62 -9.87 -13.57 0.65
C GLU A 62 -9.09 -14.11 1.86
N ARG A 63 -7.84 -14.55 1.64
CA ARG A 63 -6.98 -15.05 2.71
C ARG A 63 -6.58 -13.95 3.70
N PHE A 64 -6.38 -12.73 3.22
CA PHE A 64 -6.13 -11.56 4.08
C PHE A 64 -7.35 -11.24 4.94
N VAL A 65 -8.55 -11.15 4.36
CA VAL A 65 -9.79 -10.83 5.08
C VAL A 65 -10.07 -11.85 6.19
N ARG A 66 -9.84 -13.14 5.94
CA ARG A 66 -10.02 -14.21 6.96
C ARG A 66 -9.09 -14.09 8.18
N LYS A 67 -8.01 -13.32 8.09
CA LYS A 67 -7.05 -13.11 9.20
C LYS A 67 -7.37 -11.87 10.04
N LEU A 68 -8.35 -11.08 9.65
CA LEU A 68 -8.74 -9.88 10.39
C LEU A 68 -9.65 -10.26 11.56
N ASP A 69 -9.45 -9.59 12.70
CA ASP A 69 -10.39 -9.64 13.81
C ASP A 69 -11.59 -8.72 13.54
N ASN A 70 -12.64 -8.83 14.38
CA ASN A 70 -13.88 -8.08 14.20
C ASN A 70 -13.66 -6.56 14.18
N GLU A 71 -12.74 -6.05 15.01
CA GLU A 71 -12.45 -4.61 15.07
C GLU A 71 -11.83 -4.11 13.75
N LYS A 72 -10.83 -4.82 13.24
CA LYS A 72 -10.19 -4.48 11.95
C LYS A 72 -11.14 -4.66 10.77
N LEU A 73 -12.06 -5.62 10.82
CA LEU A 73 -13.10 -5.79 9.80
C LEU A 73 -14.05 -4.60 9.76
N MET A 74 -14.51 -4.11 10.92
CA MET A 74 -15.38 -2.94 11.00
C MET A 74 -14.66 -1.68 10.49
N LEU A 75 -13.39 -1.49 10.85
CA LEU A 75 -12.59 -0.38 10.33
C LEU A 75 -12.42 -0.45 8.81
N LEU A 76 -12.17 -1.65 8.27
CA LEU A 76 -12.05 -1.85 6.82
C LEU A 76 -13.36 -1.52 6.10
N LEU A 77 -14.50 -1.94 6.66
CA LEU A 77 -15.82 -1.62 6.13
C LEU A 77 -16.03 -0.10 6.06
N GLU A 78 -15.73 0.61 7.15
CA GLU A 78 -15.89 2.07 7.21
C GLU A 78 -15.03 2.79 6.16
N LEU A 79 -13.76 2.40 6.03
CA LEU A 79 -12.84 2.98 5.05
C LEU A 79 -13.31 2.73 3.62
N LEU A 80 -13.77 1.51 3.30
CA LEU A 80 -14.30 1.17 1.99
C LEU A 80 -15.57 1.96 1.67
N SER A 81 -16.49 2.06 2.63
CA SER A 81 -17.72 2.85 2.45
C SER A 81 -17.42 4.33 2.18
N LYS A 82 -16.46 4.92 2.91
CA LYS A 82 -16.03 6.30 2.69
C LYS A 82 -15.47 6.51 1.28
N GLU A 83 -14.62 5.60 0.82
CA GLU A 83 -14.01 5.67 -0.51
C GLU A 83 -15.04 5.48 -1.64
N ILE A 84 -15.98 4.55 -1.50
CA ILE A 84 -17.06 4.34 -2.47
C ILE A 84 -17.91 5.61 -2.59
N MET A 85 -18.34 6.18 -1.45
CA MET A 85 -19.13 7.41 -1.44
C MET A 85 -18.36 8.58 -2.06
N HIS A 86 -17.05 8.69 -1.82
CA HIS A 86 -16.22 9.71 -2.43
C HIS A 86 -16.22 9.60 -3.96
N ARG A 87 -16.00 8.39 -4.50
CA ARG A 87 -16.00 8.14 -5.94
C ARG A 87 -17.34 8.40 -6.60
N MET A 88 -18.45 8.07 -5.93
CA MET A 88 -19.78 8.38 -6.43
C MET A 88 -20.02 9.89 -6.56
N LYS A 89 -19.60 10.69 -5.57
CA LYS A 89 -19.69 12.16 -5.64
C LYS A 89 -18.83 12.74 -6.75
N SER A 90 -17.66 12.18 -7.00
CA SER A 90 -16.77 12.61 -8.08
C SER A 90 -17.25 12.21 -9.48
N GLN A 91 -18.28 11.36 -9.59
CA GLN A 91 -18.88 10.93 -10.85
C GLN A 91 -20.18 11.66 -11.19
N GLU A 92 -20.67 12.58 -10.34
CA GLU A 92 -21.80 13.44 -10.72
C GLU A 92 -21.36 14.39 -11.85
N PRO A 93 -21.96 14.30 -13.05
CA PRO A 93 -21.66 15.25 -14.12
C PRO A 93 -22.15 16.63 -13.71
N ALA A 94 -21.38 17.66 -14.08
CA ALA A 94 -21.73 19.08 -13.99
C ALA A 94 -22.89 19.46 -14.93
N GLU A 95 -23.98 18.72 -14.92
CA GLU A 95 -25.23 19.03 -15.63
C GLU A 95 -26.23 19.57 -14.62
N LYS A 96 -26.04 20.83 -14.21
CA LYS A 96 -27.08 21.73 -13.70
C LYS A 96 -26.49 23.12 -13.48
N SER A 97 -26.00 23.70 -14.57
CA SER A 97 -25.80 25.14 -14.70
C SER A 97 -26.39 25.58 -16.04
N MET A 98 -27.72 25.53 -16.11
CA MET A 98 -28.52 26.36 -17.02
C MET A 98 -29.43 27.23 -16.16
#